data_AF-A0A090MX11-F1
#
_entry.id   AF-A0A090MX11-F1
#
_cell.length_a   1.000
_cell.length_b   1.000
_cell.length_c   1.000
_cell.angle_alpha   90.00
_cell.angle_beta   90.00
_cell.angle_gamma   90.00
#
_symmetry.space_group_name_H-M   'P 1'
#
loop_
_entity.id
_entity.type
_entity.pdbx_description
1 polymer ?
#
loop_
_entity_poly.entity_id
_entity_poly.type
_entity_poly.pdbx_seq_one_letter_code
_entity_poly.pdbx_strand_id
1 'polypeptide(L)'
;MESMLDLEELKKLSPDQQKQVLASVQQQAVLQQASTLITDLSEKCTTACIKSPGESLVKSEQQCLTRCMDRYMESWNYVSQVLQSRIMPKNSSSYGDLSGGSTFS
;
A
#
# COMPACT_ATOMS: atom_id res chain seq x y z
N MET A 1 -2.69 1.12 -20.64
CA MET A 1 -2.41 2.25 -19.73
C MET A 1 -3.38 3.38 -20.01
N GLU A 2 -4.69 3.11 -20.12
CA GLU A 2 -5.69 4.15 -20.37
C GLU A 2 -6.98 3.77 -19.66
N SER A 3 -7.12 4.26 -18.43
CA SER A 3 -8.40 4.48 -17.77
C SER A 3 -8.22 5.69 -16.87
N MET A 4 -7.76 6.78 -17.47
CA MET A 4 -7.77 8.07 -16.79
C MET A 4 -9.18 8.59 -16.97
N LEU A 5 -9.98 8.48 -15.91
CA LEU A 5 -11.35 8.97 -15.85
C LEU A 5 -11.45 10.35 -16.49
N ASP A 6 -12.30 10.45 -17.51
CA ASP A 6 -12.47 11.67 -18.26
C ASP A 6 -13.14 12.71 -17.36
N LEU A 7 -12.34 13.66 -16.85
CA LEU A 7 -12.78 14.74 -15.95
C LEU A 7 -13.91 15.58 -16.58
N GLU A 8 -13.97 15.60 -17.92
CA GLU A 8 -15.04 16.18 -18.73
C GLU A 8 -16.40 15.50 -18.52
N GLU A 9 -16.42 14.19 -18.34
CA GLU A 9 -17.65 13.40 -18.18
C GLU A 9 -18.20 13.52 -16.76
N LEU A 10 -17.30 13.54 -15.76
CA LEU A 10 -17.62 13.81 -14.35
C LEU A 10 -18.30 15.18 -14.13
N LYS A 11 -17.95 16.19 -14.94
CA LYS A 11 -18.56 17.54 -14.86
C LYS A 11 -19.97 17.62 -15.46
N LYS A 12 -20.36 16.66 -16.30
CA LYS A 12 -21.69 16.62 -16.96
C LYS A 12 -22.73 15.85 -16.14
N LEU A 13 -22.31 15.17 -15.07
CA LEU A 13 -23.18 14.40 -14.17
C LEU A 13 -23.84 15.30 -13.11
N SER A 14 -24.98 14.85 -12.57
CA SER A 14 -25.59 15.51 -11.41
C SER A 14 -24.69 15.35 -10.17
N PRO A 15 -24.81 16.25 -9.15
CA PRO A 15 -23.98 16.17 -7.94
C PRO A 15 -24.04 14.81 -7.23
N ASP A 16 -25.19 14.14 -7.28
CA ASP A 16 -25.38 12.83 -6.65
C ASP A 16 -24.72 11.70 -7.47
N GLN A 17 -24.83 11.76 -8.81
CA GLN A 17 -24.14 10.82 -9.70
C GLN A 17 -22.62 10.99 -9.60
N GLN A 18 -22.14 12.23 -9.49
CA GLN A 18 -20.71 12.52 -9.34
C GLN A 18 -20.15 11.92 -8.05
N LYS A 19 -20.86 12.05 -6.92
CA LYS A 19 -20.48 11.41 -5.65
C LYS A 19 -20.42 9.89 -5.77
N GLN A 20 -21.40 9.28 -6.43
CA GLN A 20 -21.44 7.83 -6.61
C GLN A 20 -20.29 7.32 -7.46
N VAL A 21 -19.93 8.05 -8.53
CA VAL A 21 -18.75 7.74 -9.37
C VAL A 21 -17.45 7.95 -8.61
N LEU A 22 -17.30 9.03 -7.85
CA LEU A 22 -16.09 9.24 -7.04
C LEU A 22 -15.89 8.13 -5.99
N ALA A 23 -16.97 7.68 -5.34
CA ALA A 23 -16.91 6.58 -4.39
C ALA A 23 -16.50 5.26 -5.05
N SER A 24 -17.04 4.94 -6.23
CA SER A 24 -16.67 3.72 -6.95
C SER A 24 -15.22 3.75 -7.43
N VAL A 25 -14.74 4.90 -7.89
CA VAL A 25 -13.34 5.12 -8.29
C VAL A 25 -12.39 4.94 -7.10
N GLN A 26 -12.71 5.52 -5.94
CA GLN A 26 -11.89 5.34 -4.74
C GLN A 26 -11.81 3.88 -4.32
N GLN A 27 -12.94 3.15 -4.35
CA GLN A 27 -12.96 1.73 -4.06
C GLN A 27 -12.10 0.93 -5.05
N GLN A 28 -12.19 1.23 -6.35
CA GLN A 28 -11.35 0.60 -7.38
C GLN A 28 -9.87 0.91 -7.17
N ALA A 29 -9.51 2.15 -6.81
CA ALA A 29 -8.14 2.55 -6.53
C ALA A 29 -7.54 1.78 -5.34
N VAL A 30 -8.32 1.57 -4.27
CA VAL A 30 -7.89 0.77 -3.10
C VAL A 30 -7.66 -0.69 -3.48
N LEU A 31 -8.56 -1.29 -4.27
CA LEU A 31 -8.42 -2.66 -4.74
C LEU A 31 -7.19 -2.85 -5.63
N GLN A 32 -6.94 -1.89 -6.53
CA GLN A 32 -5.76 -1.89 -7.40
C GLN A 32 -4.48 -1.75 -6.59
N GLN A 33 -4.43 -0.80 -5.65
CA GLN A 33 -3.27 -0.60 -4.78
C GLN A 33 -2.97 -1.85 -3.94
N ALA A 34 -4.00 -2.48 -3.36
CA ALA A 34 -3.83 -3.73 -2.62
C ALA A 34 -3.30 -4.85 -3.52
N SER A 35 -3.79 -4.96 -4.75
CA SER A 35 -3.32 -5.95 -5.72
C SER A 35 -1.84 -5.76 -6.05
N THR A 36 -1.41 -4.53 -6.32
CA THR A 36 0.01 -4.20 -6.55
C THR A 36 0.88 -4.56 -5.35
N LEU A 37 0.44 -4.20 -4.14
CA LEU A 37 1.17 -4.54 -2.91
C LEU A 37 1.36 -6.04 -2.75
N ILE A 38 0.31 -6.84 -3.02
CA ILE A 38 0.37 -8.30 -2.96
C ILE A 38 1.33 -8.85 -4.00
N THR A 39 1.31 -8.33 -5.24
CA THR A 39 2.24 -8.73 -6.29
C THR A 39 3.69 -8.45 -5.89
N ASP A 40 3.98 -7.24 -5.43
CA ASP A 40 5.34 -6.84 -5.02
C ASP A 40 5.85 -7.67 -3.85
N LEU A 41 5.00 -7.90 -2.83
CA LEU A 41 5.32 -8.70 -1.66
C LEU A 41 5.57 -10.16 -2.07
N SER A 42 4.75 -10.71 -2.97
CA SER A 42 4.92 -12.06 -3.49
C SER A 42 6.25 -12.20 -4.21
N GLU A 43 6.59 -11.29 -5.12
CA GLU A 43 7.84 -11.34 -5.89
C GLU A 43 9.07 -11.21 -4.97
N LYS A 44 9.08 -10.21 -4.08
CA LYS A 44 10.22 -9.95 -3.20
C LYS A 44 10.45 -11.08 -2.21
N CYS A 45 9.38 -11.54 -1.55
CA CYS A 45 9.52 -12.55 -0.50
C CYS A 45 9.78 -13.94 -1.07
N THR A 46 9.20 -14.31 -2.22
CA THR A 46 9.54 -15.59 -2.85
C THR A 46 10.99 -15.60 -3.34
N THR A 47 11.46 -14.52 -3.97
CA THR A 47 12.87 -14.38 -4.38
C THR A 47 13.83 -14.48 -3.20
N ALA A 48 13.50 -13.88 -2.06
CA ALA A 48 14.35 -13.92 -0.87
C ALA A 48 14.33 -15.28 -0.14
N CYS A 49 13.19 -15.97 -0.12
CA CYS A 49 12.97 -17.11 0.77
C CYS A 49 12.97 -18.48 0.07
N ILE A 50 12.63 -18.56 -1.21
CA ILE A 50 12.50 -19.82 -1.95
C ILE A 50 13.76 -20.05 -2.78
N LYS A 51 14.66 -20.90 -2.26
CA LYS A 51 15.95 -21.21 -2.92
C LYS A 51 15.89 -22.44 -3.82
N SER A 52 14.99 -23.36 -3.51
CA SER A 52 14.81 -24.61 -4.26
C SER A 52 13.31 -24.87 -4.39
N PRO A 53 12.67 -24.47 -5.50
CA PRO A 53 11.24 -24.66 -5.67
C PRO A 53 10.90 -26.15 -5.65
N GLY A 54 9.83 -26.50 -4.92
CA GLY A 54 9.29 -27.86 -4.83
C GLY A 54 7.77 -27.83 -4.81
N GLU A 55 7.15 -29.02 -4.71
CA GLU A 55 5.68 -29.14 -4.69
C GLU A 55 5.02 -28.53 -3.44
N SER A 56 5.80 -28.33 -2.38
CA SER A 56 5.33 -27.73 -1.13
C SER A 56 6.40 -26.87 -0.48
N LEU A 57 5.97 -25.88 0.30
CA LEU A 57 6.85 -25.03 1.09
C LEU A 57 7.38 -25.82 2.29
N VAL A 58 8.69 -25.92 2.43
CA VAL A 58 9.29 -26.51 3.63
C VAL A 58 9.19 -25.55 4.83
N LYS A 59 9.28 -26.09 6.05
CA LYS A 59 9.09 -25.29 7.29
C LYS A 59 9.97 -24.03 7.36
N SER A 60 11.22 -24.12 6.88
CA SER A 60 12.14 -22.97 6.84
C SER A 60 11.70 -21.89 5.85
N GLU A 61 11.15 -22.27 4.71
CA GLU A 61 10.61 -21.34 3.71
C GLU A 61 9.36 -20.64 4.24
N GLN A 62 8.45 -21.38 4.87
CA GLN A 62 7.26 -20.82 5.51
C GLN A 62 7.65 -19.79 6.58
N GLN A 63 8.58 -20.13 7.47
CA GLN A 63 9.07 -19.20 8.50
C GLN A 63 9.77 -17.97 7.89
N CYS A 64 10.54 -18.15 6.82
CA CYS A 64 11.16 -17.03 6.11
C CYS A 64 10.10 -16.11 5.50
N LEU A 65 9.10 -16.67 4.82
CA LEU A 65 8.01 -15.91 4.19
C LEU A 65 7.25 -15.09 5.22
N THR A 66 6.84 -15.67 6.36
CA THR A 66 6.17 -14.93 7.44
C THR A 66 7.00 -13.72 7.88
N ARG A 67 8.29 -13.92 8.16
CA ARG A 67 9.18 -12.83 8.58
C ARG A 67 9.38 -11.79 7.48
N CYS A 68 9.50 -12.21 6.24
CA CYS A 68 9.67 -11.32 5.10
C CYS A 68 8.45 -10.42 4.92
N MET A 69 7.24 -10.99 5.00
CA MET A 69 5.99 -10.23 4.89
C MET A 69 5.89 -9.16 5.99
N ASP A 70 6.17 -9.53 7.24
CA ASP A 70 6.14 -8.60 8.37
C ASP A 70 7.14 -7.44 8.17
N ARG A 71 8.39 -7.76 7.83
CA ARG A 71 9.43 -6.74 7.60
C ARG A 71 9.11 -5.85 6.40
N TYR A 72 8.56 -6.42 5.34
CA TYR A 72 8.20 -5.67 4.14
C TYR A 72 7.10 -4.66 4.44
N MET A 73 6.03 -5.08 5.11
CA MET A 73 4.91 -4.21 5.47
C MET A 73 5.35 -3.09 6.41
N GLU A 74 6.18 -3.40 7.42
CA GLU A 74 6.74 -2.36 8.30
C GLU A 74 7.60 -1.35 7.55
N SER A 75 8.47 -1.82 6.67
CA SER A 75 9.34 -0.97 5.85
C SER A 75 8.50 -0.08 4.92
N TRP A 76 7.49 -0.66 4.27
CA TRP A 76 6.59 0.06 3.37
C TRP A 76 5.80 1.14 4.11
N ASN A 77 5.25 0.82 5.29
CA ASN A 77 4.53 1.78 6.14
C ASN A 77 5.43 2.95 6.55
N TYR A 78 6.66 2.65 7.00
CA TYR A 78 7.62 3.68 7.41
C TYR A 78 7.97 4.63 6.24
N VAL A 79 8.33 4.06 5.09
CA VAL A 79 8.68 4.85 3.89
C VAL A 79 7.47 5.68 3.42
N SER A 80 6.26 5.10 3.45
CA SER A 80 5.02 5.80 3.09
C SER A 80 4.78 7.02 3.99
N GLN A 81 4.94 6.89 5.30
CA GLN A 81 4.80 8.01 6.25
C GLN A 81 5.83 9.11 5.99
N VAL A 82 7.10 8.73 5.80
CA VAL A 82 8.17 9.69 5.50
C VAL A 82 7.86 10.43 4.19
N LEU A 83 7.46 9.71 3.15
CA LEU A 83 7.13 10.31 1.86
C LEU A 83 5.95 11.28 1.97
N GLN A 84 4.88 10.91 2.67
CA GLN A 84 3.73 11.79 2.92
C GLN A 84 4.16 13.08 3.64
N SER A 85 5.04 12.96 4.64
CA SER A 85 5.57 14.12 5.37
C SER A 85 6.43 15.07 4.52
N ARG A 86 6.96 14.59 3.38
CA ARG A 86 7.75 15.39 2.43
C ARG A 86 6.89 16.06 1.37
N ILE A 87 5.84 15.36 0.89
CA ILE A 87 4.96 15.84 -0.18
C ILE A 87 3.95 16.86 0.35
N MET A 88 3.45 16.69 1.58
CA MET A 88 2.54 17.66 2.18
C MET A 88 3.34 18.90 2.64
N PRO A 89 3.03 20.11 2.13
CA PRO A 89 3.66 21.33 2.61
C PRO A 89 3.34 21.49 4.10
N LYS A 90 4.37 21.70 4.94
CA LYS A 90 4.17 22.00 6.36
C LYS A 90 3.48 23.35 6.51
N ASN A 91 2.16 23.40 6.45
CA ASN A 91 1.38 24.48 7.03
C ASN A 91 1.54 24.37 8.55
N SER A 92 2.43 25.20 9.08
CA SER A 92 2.69 25.43 10.49
C SER A 92 1.38 25.55 11.27
N SER A 93 0.99 24.52 12.01
CA SER A 93 0.28 24.56 13.29
C SER A 93 -0.02 23.13 13.77
N SER A 94 0.62 22.75 14.88
CA SER A 94 0.15 21.70 15.80
C SER A 94 -0.08 20.29 15.23
N TYR A 95 0.98 19.48 15.19
CA TYR A 95 0.84 18.04 15.42
C TYR A 95 1.50 17.72 16.75
N GLY A 96 0.65 17.69 17.79
CA GLY A 96 1.00 17.16 19.09
C GLY A 96 1.40 15.70 18.95
N ASP A 97 2.52 15.38 19.58
CA ASP A 97 2.73 14.19 20.38
C ASP A 97 1.85 12.97 20.04
N LEU A 98 2.42 12.06 19.25
CA LEU A 98 2.14 10.63 19.38
C LEU A 98 3.48 9.91 19.58
N SER A 99 4.10 10.22 20.73
CA SER A 99 4.95 9.29 21.46
C SER A 99 4.19 7.96 21.65
N GLY A 100 4.52 6.96 20.84
CA GLY A 100 4.00 5.61 20.93
C GLY A 100 5.05 4.57 20.52
N GLY A 101 6.18 4.60 21.21
CA GLY A 101 7.26 3.61 21.30
C GLY A 101 7.35 2.49 20.25
N SER A 102 8.49 2.46 19.56
CA SER A 102 9.11 1.19 19.15
C SER A 102 10.59 1.30 19.48
N THR A 103 10.88 1.11 20.77
CA THR A 103 12.23 0.88 21.28
C THR A 103 12.73 -0.42 20.65
N PHE A 104 13.79 -0.32 19.86
CA PHE A 104 14.50 -1.49 19.35
C PHE A 104 15.31 -2.12 20.50
N SER A 105 15.09 -3.41 20.74
CA SER A 105 15.97 -4.30 21.52
C SER A 105 16.05 -5.64 20.80
#